data_AF-A0A1H5M2W9-F1
#
_entry.id   AF-A0A1H5M2W9-F1
#
_cell.length_a   1.000
_cell.length_b   1.000
_cell.length_c   1.000
_cell.angle_alpha   90.00
_cell.angle_beta   90.00
_cell.angle_gamma   90.00
#
_symmetry.space_group_name_H-M   'P 1'
#
loop_
_entity.id
_entity.type
_entity.pdbx_description
1 polymer ?
#
loop_
_entity_poly.entity_id
_entity_poly.type
_entity_poly.pdbx_seq_one_letter_code
_entity_poly.pdbx_strand_id
1 'polypeptide(L)'
;MTADPHAQDAASAQVHTFQDVLGLLLKAQAKEDPTRPGEFIEPTNTEIADAINKKFGAGTITNEHIRRLRNGTVKNPGIEVASILADFFGLPLDVFKATGSETSRKVVEEVQRFLDARRPTQSEDPEPPEIRVLARTTRRLSPAGQARVARYAEQLAQLEAMESETGPFQ
;
A
#
# COMPACT_ATOMS: atom_id res chain seq x y z
N MET A 1 -38.67 28.08 15.83
CA MET A 1 -37.86 26.85 15.71
C MET A 1 -37.22 26.87 14.34
N THR A 2 -36.11 27.58 14.20
CA THR A 2 -35.29 27.65 12.99
C THR A 2 -34.15 26.65 13.16
N ALA A 3 -34.15 25.61 12.34
CA ALA A 3 -33.07 24.64 12.31
C ALA A 3 -31.85 25.26 11.62
N ASP A 4 -30.71 25.29 12.30
CA ASP A 4 -29.41 25.69 11.77
C ASP A 4 -28.96 24.71 10.67
N PRO A 5 -28.59 25.18 9.46
CA PRO A 5 -28.09 24.35 8.37
C PRO A 5 -26.55 24.33 8.32
N HIS A 6 -25.87 24.24 9.47
CA HIS A 6 -24.40 24.26 9.52
C HIS A 6 -23.86 23.08 10.33
N ALA A 7 -24.02 21.87 9.82
CA ALA A 7 -23.40 20.66 10.37
C ALA A 7 -22.66 19.83 9.31
N GLN A 8 -22.21 20.44 8.20
CA GLN A 8 -21.50 19.72 7.13
C GLN A 8 -20.14 20.32 6.70
N ASP A 9 -19.66 21.40 7.33
CA ASP A 9 -18.33 21.98 7.00
C ASP A 9 -17.16 21.45 7.87
N ALA A 10 -17.37 20.35 8.60
CA ALA A 10 -16.33 19.76 9.45
C ALA A 10 -15.41 18.75 8.72
N ALA A 11 -15.46 18.66 7.39
CA ALA A 11 -14.36 18.10 6.60
C ALA A 11 -13.21 19.11 6.57
N SER A 12 -12.60 19.34 7.74
CA SER A 12 -11.39 20.13 7.89
C SER A 12 -10.37 19.62 6.88
N ALA A 13 -10.04 20.46 5.89
CA ALA A 13 -9.11 20.13 4.83
C ALA A 13 -7.82 19.62 5.47
N GLN A 14 -7.59 18.31 5.40
CA GLN A 14 -6.47 17.67 6.07
C GLN A 14 -5.19 18.21 5.43
N VAL A 15 -4.46 19.05 6.16
CA VAL A 15 -3.22 19.63 5.67
C VAL A 15 -2.14 18.56 5.81
N HIS A 16 -1.74 17.99 4.68
CA HIS A 16 -0.66 17.00 4.63
C HIS A 16 0.70 17.69 4.79
N THR A 17 1.54 17.14 5.67
CA THR A 17 2.91 17.61 5.84
C THR A 17 3.79 17.14 4.68
N PHE A 18 5.00 17.72 4.54
CA PHE A 18 5.99 17.25 3.56
C PHE A 18 6.25 15.74 3.69
N GLN A 19 6.37 15.27 4.94
CA GLN A 19 6.58 13.87 5.26
C GLN A 19 5.43 12.99 4.76
N ASP A 20 4.18 13.41 4.95
CA ASP A 20 3.00 12.64 4.56
C ASP A 20 2.94 12.47 3.03
N VAL A 21 3.15 13.58 2.31
CA VAL A 21 3.16 13.57 0.84
C VAL A 21 4.30 12.69 0.33
N LEU A 22 5.52 12.86 0.84
CA LEU A 22 6.66 12.03 0.43
C LEU A 22 6.42 10.55 0.73
N GLY A 23 5.88 10.23 1.91
CA GLY A 23 5.57 8.85 2.31
C GLY A 23 4.55 8.19 1.38
N LEU A 24 3.52 8.91 0.97
CA LEU A 24 2.52 8.41 0.01
C LEU A 24 3.12 8.17 -1.38
N LEU A 25 3.93 9.11 -1.88
CA LEU A 25 4.59 8.97 -3.19
C LEU A 25 5.54 7.77 -3.21
N LEU A 26 6.27 7.52 -2.12
CA LEU A 26 7.15 6.36 -2.01
C LEU A 26 6.37 5.04 -1.95
N LYS A 27 5.25 5.00 -1.23
CA LYS A 27 4.34 3.85 -1.22
C LYS A 27 3.80 3.53 -2.61
N ALA A 28 3.47 4.55 -3.40
CA ALA A 28 2.99 4.37 -4.77
C ALA A 28 4.06 3.71 -5.68
N GLN A 29 5.34 3.95 -5.39
CA GLN A 29 6.46 3.31 -6.11
C GLN A 29 6.83 1.92 -5.57
N ALA A 30 6.18 1.44 -4.51
CA ALA A 30 6.45 0.10 -3.98
C ALA A 30 6.22 -0.95 -5.07
N LYS A 31 7.17 -1.89 -5.15
CA LYS A 31 7.16 -3.00 -6.12
C LYS A 31 6.59 -4.23 -5.44
N GLU A 32 5.85 -5.03 -6.19
CA GLU A 32 5.36 -6.30 -5.67
C GLU A 32 6.52 -7.23 -5.33
N ASP A 33 6.44 -7.89 -4.18
CA ASP A 33 7.40 -8.88 -3.73
C ASP A 33 7.27 -10.12 -4.63
N PRO A 34 8.32 -10.47 -5.41
CA PRO A 34 8.26 -11.64 -6.29
C PRO A 34 8.11 -12.96 -5.52
N THR A 35 8.41 -12.97 -4.22
CA THR A 35 8.30 -14.14 -3.35
C THR A 35 6.98 -14.22 -2.59
N ARG A 36 6.24 -13.10 -2.49
CA ARG A 36 4.99 -12.98 -1.74
C ARG A 36 4.00 -12.11 -2.52
N PRO A 37 3.27 -12.71 -3.49
CA PRO A 37 2.27 -11.99 -4.29
C PRO A 37 1.26 -11.24 -3.41
N GLY A 38 0.96 -10.00 -3.76
CA GLY A 38 0.11 -9.09 -2.97
C GLY A 38 0.82 -8.35 -1.83
N GLU A 39 2.08 -8.70 -1.49
CA GLU A 39 2.91 -7.85 -0.65
C GLU A 39 3.72 -6.87 -1.50
N PHE A 40 3.78 -5.61 -1.06
CA PHE A 40 4.54 -4.56 -1.73
C PHE A 40 5.73 -4.14 -0.89
N ILE A 41 6.92 -4.16 -1.48
CA ILE A 41 8.16 -3.72 -0.87
C ILE A 41 8.40 -2.27 -1.27
N GLU A 42 8.34 -1.38 -0.28
CA GLU A 42 8.75 0.01 -0.46
C GLU A 42 10.25 0.10 -0.74
N PRO A 43 10.69 1.00 -1.62
CA PRO A 43 12.11 1.23 -1.84
C PRO A 43 12.79 1.74 -0.57
N THR A 44 13.99 1.23 -0.33
CA THR A 44 14.85 1.63 0.78
C THR A 44 15.38 3.05 0.57
N ASN A 45 15.79 3.71 1.66
CA ASN A 45 16.36 5.06 1.59
C ASN A 45 17.62 5.12 0.71
N THR A 46 18.41 4.05 0.68
CA THR A 46 19.59 3.92 -0.17
C THR A 46 19.19 3.86 -1.64
N GLU A 47 18.23 3.01 -2.01
CA GLU A 47 17.74 2.91 -3.38
C GLU A 47 17.15 4.23 -3.89
N ILE A 48 16.42 4.95 -3.02
CA ILE A 48 15.88 6.27 -3.35
C ILE A 48 17.03 7.27 -3.59
N ALA A 49 18.01 7.33 -2.68
CA ALA A 49 19.13 8.25 -2.80
C ALA A 49 19.97 7.95 -4.06
N ASP A 50 20.23 6.68 -4.35
CA ASP A 50 20.97 6.26 -5.54
C ASP A 50 20.22 6.59 -6.83
N ALA A 51 18.89 6.39 -6.85
CA ALA A 51 18.06 6.74 -8.00
C ALA A 51 18.04 8.25 -8.26
N ILE A 52 17.94 9.07 -7.21
CA ILE A 52 18.02 10.53 -7.32
C ILE A 52 19.42 10.96 -7.80
N ASN A 53 20.48 10.45 -7.17
CA ASN A 53 21.85 10.79 -7.54
C ASN A 53 22.20 10.37 -8.97
N LYS A 54 21.63 9.27 -9.47
CA LYS A 54 21.77 8.86 -10.87
C LYS A 54 21.16 9.87 -11.85
N LYS A 55 20.08 10.55 -11.47
CA LYS A 55 19.36 11.52 -12.32
C LYS A 55 19.93 12.94 -12.23
N PHE A 56 20.32 13.38 -11.03
CA PHE A 56 20.69 14.77 -10.76
C PHE A 56 22.19 14.99 -10.46
N GLY A 57 22.97 13.92 -10.30
CA GLY A 57 24.39 13.97 -10.02
C GLY A 57 24.78 13.25 -8.72
N ALA A 58 26.01 12.73 -8.67
CA ALA A 58 26.50 12.08 -7.47
C ALA A 58 26.58 13.09 -6.30
N GLY A 59 26.04 12.71 -5.15
CA GLY A 59 26.06 13.53 -3.93
C GLY A 59 24.92 14.55 -3.80
N THR A 60 23.97 14.58 -4.73
CA THR A 60 22.78 15.45 -4.64
C THR A 60 21.97 15.21 -3.37
N ILE A 61 21.78 13.95 -2.96
CA ILE A 61 21.08 13.60 -1.73
C ILE A 61 21.69 12.35 -1.08
N THR A 62 21.63 12.27 0.24
CA THR A 62 22.16 11.12 1.00
C THR A 62 21.02 10.27 1.56
N ASN A 63 21.29 8.98 1.79
CA ASN A 63 20.39 8.06 2.49
C ASN A 63 19.91 8.67 3.83
N GLU A 64 20.83 9.19 4.65
CA GLU A 64 20.47 9.79 5.94
C GLU A 64 19.55 11.02 5.76
N HIS A 65 19.73 11.80 4.71
CA HIS A 65 18.84 12.92 4.41
C HIS A 65 17.42 12.42 4.06
N ILE A 66 17.30 11.40 3.20
CA ILE A 66 16.01 10.75 2.89
C ILE A 66 15.35 10.22 4.17
N ARG A 67 16.11 9.55 5.05
CA ARG A 67 15.62 9.05 6.33
C ARG A 67 15.02 10.17 7.18
N ARG A 68 15.71 11.30 7.27
CA ARG A 68 15.28 12.48 8.05
C ARG A 68 14.05 13.17 7.47
N LEU A 69 13.85 13.12 6.15
CA LEU A 69 12.62 13.59 5.51
C LEU A 69 11.45 12.65 5.79
N ARG A 70 11.67 11.33 5.67
CA ARG A 70 10.63 10.31 5.88
C ARG A 70 10.14 10.20 7.32
N ASN A 71 10.99 10.47 8.30
CA ASN A 71 10.63 10.41 9.72
C ASN A 71 10.21 11.78 10.29
N GLY A 72 10.18 12.83 9.46
CA GLY A 72 9.77 14.17 9.89
C GLY A 72 10.79 14.93 10.74
N THR A 73 12.02 14.41 10.91
CA THR A 73 13.10 15.17 11.57
C THR A 73 13.38 16.47 10.83
N VAL A 74 13.30 16.43 9.50
CA VAL A 74 13.30 17.62 8.63
C VAL A 74 11.89 17.84 8.13
N LYS A 75 11.18 18.80 8.75
CA LYS A 75 9.78 19.11 8.41
C LYS A 75 9.64 19.94 7.14
N ASN A 76 10.56 20.89 6.96
CA ASN A 76 10.60 21.81 5.83
C ASN A 76 11.99 21.72 5.19
N PRO A 77 12.18 20.84 4.18
CA PRO A 77 13.40 20.88 3.38
C PRO A 77 13.53 22.23 2.66
N GLY A 78 14.76 22.60 2.33
CA GLY A 78 15.00 23.74 1.45
C GLY A 78 14.35 23.54 0.08
N ILE A 79 14.09 24.64 -0.63
CA ILE A 79 13.42 24.64 -1.95
C ILE A 79 14.15 23.72 -2.93
N GLU A 80 15.48 23.69 -2.90
CA GLU A 80 16.31 22.84 -3.75
C GLU A 80 16.00 21.34 -3.57
N VAL A 81 15.92 20.86 -2.32
CA VAL A 81 15.60 19.46 -2.04
C VAL A 81 14.16 19.14 -2.44
N ALA A 82 13.23 20.06 -2.17
CA ALA A 82 11.84 19.90 -2.59
C ALA A 82 11.68 19.87 -4.11
N SER A 83 12.43 20.68 -4.87
CA SER A 83 12.39 20.69 -6.33
C SER A 83 13.00 19.43 -6.92
N ILE A 84 14.13 18.95 -6.38
CA ILE A 84 14.74 17.69 -6.79
C ILE A 84 13.75 16.53 -6.60
N LEU A 85 13.06 16.48 -5.46
CA LEU A 85 12.08 15.44 -5.19
C LEU A 85 10.85 15.58 -6.10
N ALA A 86 10.34 16.79 -6.31
CA ALA A 86 9.24 17.03 -7.24
C ALA A 86 9.60 16.57 -8.67
N ASP A 87 10.77 16.95 -9.18
CA ASP A 87 11.28 16.54 -10.49
C ASP A 87 11.57 15.04 -10.56
N PHE A 88 11.99 14.41 -9.46
CA PHE A 88 12.18 12.97 -9.38
C PHE A 88 10.86 12.22 -9.58
N PHE A 89 9.77 12.68 -8.95
CA PHE A 89 8.42 12.12 -9.10
C PHE A 89 7.66 12.61 -10.34
N GLY A 90 8.20 13.59 -11.07
CA GLY A 90 7.51 14.20 -12.22
C GLY A 90 6.30 15.05 -11.81
N LEU A 91 6.36 15.65 -10.62
CA LEU A 91 5.30 16.44 -10.02
C LEU A 91 5.69 17.92 -9.93
N PRO A 92 4.73 18.85 -9.91
CA PRO A 92 5.03 20.26 -9.64
C PRO A 92 5.51 20.44 -8.19
N LEU A 93 6.46 21.35 -7.99
CA LEU A 93 6.99 21.72 -6.67
C LEU A 93 5.89 22.10 -5.65
N ASP A 94 4.78 22.65 -6.16
CA ASP A 94 3.63 23.06 -5.36
C ASP A 94 3.01 21.92 -4.53
N VAL A 95 3.24 20.66 -4.91
CA VAL A 95 2.75 19.46 -4.19
C VAL A 95 3.27 19.38 -2.75
N PHE A 96 4.44 19.95 -2.48
CA PHE A 96 5.12 19.87 -1.19
C PHE A 96 4.92 21.12 -0.31
N LYS A 97 4.05 22.07 -0.70
CA LYS A 97 3.81 23.27 0.11
C LYS A 97 3.10 22.91 1.42
N ALA A 98 3.66 23.39 2.53
CA ALA A 98 3.21 23.12 3.89
C ALA A 98 1.76 23.55 4.21
N THR A 99 1.16 24.43 3.41
CA THR A 99 -0.24 24.86 3.56
C THR A 99 -1.26 23.94 2.87
N GLY A 100 -0.81 22.86 2.23
CA GLY A 100 -1.69 21.91 1.54
C GLY A 100 -2.34 22.57 0.33
N SER A 101 -1.53 22.86 -0.69
CA SER A 101 -2.00 23.41 -1.97
C SER A 101 -3.10 22.53 -2.59
N GLU A 102 -3.91 23.12 -3.48
CA GLU A 102 -4.91 22.35 -4.24
C GLU A 102 -4.25 21.21 -5.02
N THR A 103 -3.06 21.46 -5.58
CA THR A 103 -2.26 20.44 -6.25
C THR A 103 -1.83 19.32 -5.31
N SER A 104 -1.36 19.65 -4.10
CA SER A 104 -1.01 18.67 -3.08
C SER A 104 -2.20 17.76 -2.76
N ARG A 105 -3.39 18.35 -2.53
CA ARG A 105 -4.61 17.59 -2.22
C ARG A 105 -4.99 16.64 -3.34
N LYS A 106 -5.02 17.11 -4.60
CA LYS A 106 -5.35 16.28 -5.76
C LYS A 106 -4.38 15.12 -5.93
N VAL A 107 -3.08 15.38 -5.79
CA VAL A 107 -2.06 14.32 -5.90
C VAL A 107 -2.21 13.30 -4.77
N VAL A 108 -2.39 13.76 -3.53
CA VAL A 108 -2.58 12.86 -2.38
C VAL A 108 -3.84 12.01 -2.55
N GLU A 109 -4.95 12.61 -2.96
CA GLU A 109 -6.21 11.91 -3.20
C GLU A 109 -6.06 10.83 -4.30
N GLU A 110 -5.42 11.18 -5.41
CA GLU A 110 -5.19 10.25 -6.52
C GLU A 110 -4.25 9.11 -6.13
N VAL A 111 -3.16 9.43 -5.43
CA VAL A 111 -2.21 8.43 -4.92
C VAL A 111 -2.88 7.52 -3.91
N GLN A 112 -3.72 8.05 -3.03
CA GLN A 112 -4.45 7.27 -2.05
C GLN A 112 -5.44 6.32 -2.74
N ARG A 113 -6.21 6.80 -3.73
CA ARG A 113 -7.08 5.94 -4.56
C ARG A 113 -6.32 4.82 -5.26
N PHE A 114 -5.16 5.14 -5.83
CA PHE A 114 -4.30 4.15 -6.47
C PHE A 114 -3.80 3.09 -5.47
N LEU A 115 -3.39 3.51 -4.28
CA LEU A 115 -2.95 2.60 -3.22
C LEU A 115 -4.10 1.72 -2.70
N ASP A 116 -5.30 2.28 -2.56
CA ASP A 116 -6.48 1.54 -2.12
C ASP A 116 -6.92 0.52 -3.18
N ALA A 117 -6.86 0.86 -4.46
CA ALA A 117 -7.09 -0.08 -5.55
C ALA A 117 -6.03 -1.19 -5.66
N ARG A 118 -4.80 -0.90 -5.21
CA ARG A 118 -3.69 -1.88 -5.16
C ARG A 118 -3.72 -2.80 -3.97
N ARG A 119 -4.41 -2.43 -2.88
CA ARG A 119 -4.60 -3.37 -1.78
C ARG A 119 -5.42 -4.53 -2.36
N PRO A 120 -4.87 -5.77 -2.40
CA PRO A 120 -5.75 -6.90 -2.62
C PRO A 120 -6.84 -6.73 -1.56
N THR A 121 -8.10 -6.83 -1.97
CA THR A 121 -9.19 -7.05 -1.03
C THR A 121 -8.71 -8.20 -0.17
N GLN A 122 -8.23 -7.89 1.04
CA GLN A 122 -8.21 -8.86 2.11
C GLN A 122 -9.65 -9.33 2.10
N SER A 123 -9.89 -10.54 1.60
CA SER A 123 -11.11 -11.24 1.91
C SER A 123 -11.31 -11.00 3.41
N GLU A 124 -12.44 -10.38 3.77
CA GLU A 124 -12.65 -9.82 5.12
C GLU A 124 -12.49 -10.89 6.22
N ASP A 125 -12.47 -12.17 5.83
CA ASP A 125 -11.94 -13.26 6.62
C ASP A 125 -10.45 -13.53 6.32
N PRO A 126 -9.54 -13.28 7.28
CA PRO A 126 -8.19 -13.83 7.19
C PRO A 126 -8.30 -15.35 7.12
N GLU A 127 -7.73 -15.97 6.08
CA GLU A 127 -7.71 -17.43 5.94
C GLU A 127 -7.36 -18.08 7.28
N PRO A 128 -8.18 -19.04 7.78
CA PRO A 128 -7.91 -19.70 9.04
C PRO A 128 -6.47 -20.25 9.07
N PRO A 129 -5.78 -20.20 10.21
CA PRO A 129 -4.39 -20.65 10.31
C PRO A 129 -4.19 -22.09 9.79
N GLU A 130 -5.21 -22.93 9.90
CA GLU A 130 -5.25 -24.31 9.39
C GLU A 130 -5.15 -24.36 7.85
N ILE A 131 -5.84 -23.45 7.15
CA ILE A 131 -5.80 -23.37 5.68
C ILE A 131 -4.42 -22.95 5.19
N ARG A 132 -3.78 -22.00 5.89
CA ARG A 132 -2.41 -21.57 5.58
C ARG A 132 -1.40 -22.68 5.79
N VAL A 133 -1.53 -23.43 6.89
CA VAL A 133 -0.69 -24.60 7.15
C VAL A 133 -0.90 -25.65 6.07
N LEU A 134 -2.14 -25.98 5.73
CA LEU A 134 -2.50 -26.96 4.70
C LEU A 134 -1.92 -26.58 3.33
N ALA A 135 -2.08 -25.33 2.91
CA ALA A 135 -1.52 -24.82 1.67
C ALA A 135 0.01 -24.95 1.65
N ARG A 136 0.69 -24.60 2.75
CA ARG A 136 2.15 -24.72 2.87
C ARG A 136 2.63 -26.17 2.81
N THR A 137 1.94 -27.10 3.48
CA THR A 137 2.28 -28.52 3.42
C THR A 137 2.02 -29.13 2.05
N THR A 138 0.91 -28.78 1.40
CA THR A 138 0.52 -29.34 0.09
C THR A 138 1.50 -28.92 -1.01
N ARG A 139 2.00 -27.67 -0.98
CA ARG A 139 3.03 -27.21 -1.91
C ARG A 139 4.33 -28.01 -1.86
N ARG A 140 4.64 -28.67 -0.74
CA ARG A 140 5.85 -29.51 -0.58
C ARG A 140 5.67 -30.93 -1.11
N LEU A 141 4.45 -31.32 -1.47
CA LEU A 141 4.18 -32.63 -2.06
C LEU A 141 4.56 -32.64 -3.54
N SER A 142 4.79 -33.85 -4.06
CA SER A 142 4.94 -34.07 -5.50
C SER A 142 3.65 -33.70 -6.26
N PRO A 143 3.71 -33.44 -7.58
CA PRO A 143 2.52 -33.11 -8.37
C PRO A 143 1.39 -34.15 -8.25
N ALA A 144 1.75 -35.45 -8.20
CA ALA A 144 0.80 -36.52 -7.97
C ALA A 144 0.18 -36.48 -6.55
N GLY A 145 0.95 -36.04 -5.55
CA GLY A 145 0.45 -35.82 -4.18
C GLY A 145 -0.50 -34.64 -4.09
N GLN A 146 -0.18 -33.53 -4.75
CA GLN A 146 -1.04 -32.35 -4.83
C GLN A 146 -2.39 -32.68 -5.50
N ALA A 147 -2.37 -33.42 -6.61
CA ALA A 147 -3.58 -33.86 -7.30
C ALA A 147 -4.47 -34.76 -6.43
N ARG A 148 -3.89 -35.58 -5.56
CA ARG A 148 -4.67 -36.39 -4.61
C ARG A 148 -5.35 -35.53 -3.54
N VAL A 149 -4.64 -34.55 -2.98
CA VAL A 149 -5.21 -33.62 -2.00
C VAL A 149 -6.40 -32.84 -2.60
N ALA A 150 -6.27 -32.36 -3.84
CA ALA A 150 -7.37 -31.68 -4.54
C ALA A 150 -8.62 -32.57 -4.67
N ARG A 151 -8.46 -33.84 -5.08
CA ARG A 151 -9.57 -34.79 -5.18
C ARG A 151 -10.23 -35.08 -3.84
N TYR A 152 -9.47 -35.18 -2.75
CA TYR A 152 -10.05 -35.38 -1.43
C TYR A 152 -10.84 -34.15 -0.96
N ALA A 153 -10.34 -32.95 -1.22
CA ALA A 153 -11.08 -31.72 -0.92
C ALA A 153 -12.40 -31.64 -1.71
N GLU A 154 -12.40 -32.02 -2.99
CA GLU A 154 -13.63 -32.11 -3.80
C GLU A 154 -14.62 -33.15 -3.27
N GLN A 155 -14.14 -34.32 -2.84
CA GLN A 155 -14.99 -35.35 -2.24
C GLN A 155 -15.62 -34.89 -0.92
N LEU A 156 -14.85 -34.21 -0.07
CA LEU A 156 -15.37 -33.64 1.17
C LEU A 156 -16.42 -32.56 0.90
N ALA A 157 -16.19 -31.68 -0.07
CA ALA A 157 -17.16 -30.67 -0.47
C ALA A 157 -18.48 -31.29 -0.98
N GLN A 158 -18.40 -32.39 -1.73
CA GLN A 158 -19.59 -33.13 -2.18
C GLN A 158 -20.34 -33.78 -1.01
N LEU A 159 -19.62 -34.35 -0.04
CA LEU A 159 -20.24 -34.93 1.16
C LEU A 159 -20.92 -33.87 2.03
N GLU A 160 -20.26 -32.74 2.29
CA GLU A 160 -20.84 -31.63 3.04
C GLU A 160 -22.07 -31.04 2.32
N ALA A 161 -22.06 -30.96 0.98
CA ALA A 161 -23.22 -30.55 0.19
C ALA A 161 -24.38 -31.53 0.35
N MET A 162 -24.11 -32.85 0.34
CA MET A 162 -25.13 -33.87 0.57
C MET A 162 -25.69 -33.82 1.99
N GLU A 163 -24.85 -33.61 3.00
CA GLU A 163 -25.26 -33.51 4.41
C GLU A 163 -26.09 -32.25 4.69
N SER A 164 -25.76 -31.14 4.03
CA SER A 164 -26.53 -29.90 4.13
C SER A 164 -27.86 -29.97 3.37
N GLU A 165 -27.96 -30.72 2.27
CA GLU A 165 -29.22 -31.03 1.57
C GLU A 165 -30.10 -32.05 2.32
N THR A 166 -29.53 -32.88 3.20
CA THR A 166 -30.25 -33.89 4.01
C THR A 166 -30.49 -33.47 5.47
N GLY A 167 -30.46 -32.18 5.78
CA GLY A 167 -30.74 -31.62 7.11
C GLY A 167 -32.03 -32.15 7.77
N PRO A 168 -32.10 -32.14 9.12
CA PRO A 168 -32.51 -33.25 9.95
C PRO A 168 -33.99 -33.61 9.81
N PHE A 169 -34.31 -34.91 9.82
CA PHE A 169 -35.59 -35.35 10.35
C PHE A 169 -35.66 -34.93 11.82
N GLN A 170 -36.67 -34.13 12.17
CA GLN A 170 -37.03 -33.76 13.55
C GLN A 170 -37.12 -34.96 14.48
#